data_AF-A0A350J1P0-F1
#
_entry.id   AF-A0A350J1P0-F1
#
_cell.length_a   1.000
_cell.length_b   1.000
_cell.length_c   1.000
_cell.angle_alpha   90.00
_cell.angle_beta   90.00
_cell.angle_gamma   90.00
#
_symmetry.space_group_name_H-M   'P 1'
#
loop_
_entity.id
_entity.type
_entity.pdbx_description
1 polymer ?
#
loop_
_entity_poly.entity_id
_entity_poly.type
_entity_poly.pdbx_seq_one_letter_code
_entity_poly.pdbx_strand_id
1 'polypeptide(L)'
;MQMVTDSFSGGNLGGLLRYRDDILDKVQGNVGVLAIAVTDMFNAQHRAGIDLNSNQGIDFFTPINTDALMRERIKASSNNGFPNDRDASVSIDNVSQLTGSDYRLNLGGSGTLNYTLVRASDQAIVSSGMLSSSFPQTIVTDQGFSINLSSGSFQNSDSFLISPTLSAAESMALNIQDTASLALGSPIIAGASLGNSGTGVISQGGIIRVGDIDSQSLPAFATAGQLSPPLLIRFTSASTYDVLDNTDPLNPQNLSPPLRNQTFAPNQSNNLLPQDLSATYISTSAAHVFSAQIGIIGSGVSNGYPDPNPLITSETITVNTVNAATGSTSVTSVNLLAGESAATAAARINTLNGVTATANTSATVNIVDDGDTGLLRIRFNGVTLTDPALGAVPNPLTSDFLAERINQVFAGSGTSASSDGTLLTVRSVSGADLRFEEFGSDPNDRLEIVNINGAATNILVFNNQEAVVGGTIDIITDAGSSISTSGGLFTNPTPQPLPVYLGYQVSLAGSPNVGDTFSIGFNDSGAGDNRNALALAGLQTADILDNGTLSIAQGYSQLVAQVGSQTGAANIDREAVQSLLFQTTARRDSVAGVNLDEEAARLIQFQQSYTASAQIITVAREIFDTLLGAFR
;
A
#
# COMPACT_ATOMS: atom_id res chain seq x y z
N MET A 1 -0.40 -24.81 35.11
CA MET A 1 0.52 -24.08 36.01
C MET A 1 -0.10 -22.84 36.65
N GLN A 2 -1.09 -22.17 36.04
CA GLN A 2 -1.70 -20.92 36.54
C GLN A 2 -2.29 -21.02 37.96
N MET A 3 -2.97 -22.13 38.32
CA MET A 3 -3.56 -22.31 39.66
C MET A 3 -2.54 -22.43 40.82
N VAL A 4 -1.26 -22.67 40.53
CA VAL A 4 -0.23 -22.80 41.58
C VAL A 4 0.48 -21.46 41.81
N THR A 5 0.65 -20.65 40.75
CA THR A 5 1.24 -19.30 40.79
C THR A 5 0.47 -18.32 41.68
N ASP A 6 -0.86 -18.37 41.67
CA ASP A 6 -1.70 -17.48 42.50
C ASP A 6 -1.57 -17.75 44.01
N SER A 7 -1.04 -18.93 44.38
CA SER A 7 -0.81 -19.33 45.77
C SER A 7 0.56 -18.84 46.31
N PHE A 8 1.43 -18.33 45.44
CA PHE A 8 2.79 -17.88 45.77
C PHE A 8 2.97 -16.38 45.53
N SER A 9 2.14 -15.56 46.18
CA SER A 9 2.16 -14.09 46.05
C SER A 9 3.21 -13.38 46.94
N GLY A 10 3.80 -14.09 47.91
CA GLY A 10 4.70 -13.53 48.91
C GLY A 10 6.17 -13.90 48.74
N GLY A 11 7.06 -13.07 49.32
CA GLY A 11 8.50 -13.30 49.38
C GLY A 11 9.20 -13.18 48.02
N ASN A 12 10.44 -13.69 47.94
CA ASN A 12 11.28 -13.60 46.75
C ASN A 12 10.67 -14.31 45.53
N LEU A 13 9.93 -15.40 45.74
CA LEU A 13 9.30 -16.16 44.67
C LEU A 13 8.15 -15.37 44.02
N GLY A 14 7.25 -14.79 44.83
CA GLY A 14 6.19 -13.92 44.31
C GLY A 14 6.71 -12.62 43.69
N GLY A 15 7.86 -12.13 44.16
CA GLY A 15 8.58 -11.02 43.52
C GLY A 15 9.11 -11.37 42.12
N LEU A 16 9.74 -12.54 41.96
CA LEU A 16 10.23 -13.01 40.67
C LEU A 16 9.09 -13.27 39.67
N LEU A 17 7.96 -13.82 40.14
CA LEU A 17 6.78 -14.06 39.31
C LEU A 17 6.18 -12.75 38.79
N ARG A 18 6.01 -11.75 39.67
CA ARG A 18 5.56 -10.40 39.24
C ARG A 18 6.55 -9.75 38.30
N TYR A 19 7.86 -9.84 38.56
CA TYR A 19 8.86 -9.31 37.64
C TYR A 19 8.76 -9.95 36.25
N ARG A 20 8.62 -11.28 36.18
CA ARG A 20 8.44 -11.99 34.92
C ARG A 20 7.18 -11.48 34.20
N ASP A 21 6.03 -11.57 34.85
CA ASP A 21 4.72 -11.37 34.22
C ASP A 21 4.45 -9.87 33.91
N ASP A 22 4.85 -8.95 34.79
CA ASP A 22 4.50 -7.53 34.66
C ASP A 22 5.56 -6.70 33.92
N ILE A 23 6.82 -7.17 33.89
CA ILE A 23 7.95 -6.40 33.37
C ILE A 23 8.64 -7.16 32.23
N LEU A 24 9.21 -8.33 32.52
CA LEU A 24 10.06 -9.04 31.57
C LEU A 24 9.30 -9.39 30.29
N ASP A 25 8.12 -10.00 30.42
CA ASP A 25 7.34 -10.47 29.29
C ASP A 25 6.88 -9.30 28.41
N LYS A 26 6.47 -8.17 29.02
CA LYS A 26 6.09 -6.95 28.28
C LYS A 26 7.27 -6.32 27.55
N VAL A 27 8.44 -6.24 28.21
CA VAL A 27 9.65 -5.69 27.61
C VAL A 27 10.12 -6.57 26.46
N GLN A 28 10.15 -7.89 26.64
CA GLN A 28 10.50 -8.83 25.59
C GLN A 28 9.54 -8.73 24.41
N GLY A 29 8.23 -8.66 24.69
CA GLY A 29 7.20 -8.45 23.68
C GLY A 29 7.43 -7.20 22.85
N ASN A 30 7.66 -6.06 23.50
CA ASN A 30 7.89 -4.77 22.83
C ASN A 30 9.21 -4.73 22.06
N VAL A 31 10.29 -5.31 22.59
CA VAL A 31 11.56 -5.50 21.85
C VAL A 31 11.33 -6.36 20.62
N GLY A 32 10.52 -7.42 20.74
CA GLY A 32 10.17 -8.29 19.62
C GLY A 32 9.36 -7.56 18.55
N VAL A 33 8.38 -6.72 18.91
CA VAL A 33 7.67 -5.87 17.94
C VAL A 33 8.65 -4.96 17.19
N LEU A 34 9.56 -4.29 17.91
CA LEU A 34 10.57 -3.43 17.28
C LEU A 34 11.49 -4.21 16.32
N ALA A 35 11.93 -5.41 16.71
CA ALA A 35 12.77 -6.25 15.87
C ALA A 35 12.03 -6.72 14.60
N ILE A 36 10.76 -7.12 14.72
CA ILE A 36 9.91 -7.48 13.57
C ILE A 36 9.77 -6.27 12.65
N ALA A 37 9.45 -5.09 13.21
CA ALA A 37 9.27 -3.86 12.44
C ALA A 37 10.51 -3.45 11.68
N VAL A 38 11.67 -3.42 12.34
CA VAL A 38 12.94 -3.11 11.67
C VAL A 38 13.23 -4.13 10.58
N THR A 39 13.09 -5.43 10.88
CA THR A 39 13.39 -6.50 9.93
C THR A 39 12.50 -6.42 8.71
N ASP A 40 11.19 -6.38 8.91
CA ASP A 40 10.20 -6.38 7.84
C ASP A 40 10.31 -5.15 6.95
N MET A 41 10.38 -3.96 7.57
CA MET A 41 10.47 -2.71 6.82
C MET A 41 11.78 -2.55 6.07
N PHE A 42 12.90 -2.90 6.70
CA PHE A 42 14.19 -2.81 6.06
C PHE A 42 14.29 -3.82 4.91
N ASN A 43 13.81 -5.06 5.12
CA ASN A 43 13.76 -6.07 4.07
C ASN A 43 12.88 -5.64 2.93
N ALA A 44 11.67 -5.14 3.22
CA ALA A 44 10.81 -4.54 2.23
C ALA A 44 11.61 -3.48 1.47
N GLN A 45 11.97 -2.36 2.09
CA GLN A 45 12.65 -1.26 1.40
C GLN A 45 13.92 -1.66 0.64
N HIS A 46 14.70 -2.62 1.15
CA HIS A 46 15.86 -3.14 0.44
C HIS A 46 15.46 -3.88 -0.86
N ARG A 47 14.40 -4.71 -0.84
CA ARG A 47 13.85 -5.36 -2.05
C ARG A 47 13.27 -4.40 -3.08
N ALA A 48 12.88 -3.18 -2.68
CA ALA A 48 12.50 -2.12 -3.64
C ALA A 48 13.69 -1.54 -4.38
N GLY A 49 14.92 -1.72 -3.89
CA GLY A 49 16.10 -1.15 -4.49
C GLY A 49 16.71 -2.03 -5.57
N ILE A 50 17.76 -1.50 -6.19
CA ILE A 50 18.71 -2.27 -6.99
C ILE A 50 20.11 -2.14 -6.44
N ASP A 51 20.87 -3.22 -6.59
CA ASP A 51 22.26 -3.33 -6.16
C ASP A 51 23.24 -2.73 -7.20
N LEU A 52 24.56 -2.79 -6.92
CA LEU A 52 25.57 -2.23 -7.84
C LEU A 52 25.67 -2.99 -9.17
N ASN A 53 25.14 -4.21 -9.23
CA ASN A 53 25.08 -5.04 -10.43
C ASN A 53 23.73 -4.94 -11.14
N SER A 54 22.88 -3.98 -10.73
CA SER A 54 21.54 -3.75 -11.27
C SER A 54 20.59 -4.93 -11.08
N ASN A 55 20.85 -5.78 -10.08
CA ASN A 55 19.90 -6.80 -9.63
C ASN A 55 18.95 -6.19 -8.60
N GLN A 56 17.72 -6.70 -8.57
CA GLN A 56 16.77 -6.35 -7.51
C GLN A 56 17.34 -6.73 -6.14
N GLY A 57 17.09 -5.88 -5.14
CA GLY A 57 17.47 -6.17 -3.76
C GLY A 57 16.83 -7.44 -3.22
N ILE A 58 17.57 -8.12 -2.36
CA ILE A 58 17.10 -9.29 -1.60
C ILE A 58 16.73 -8.89 -0.17
N ASP A 59 16.24 -9.83 0.62
CA ASP A 59 16.07 -9.62 2.06
C ASP A 59 17.40 -9.27 2.72
N PHE A 60 17.44 -8.16 3.45
CA PHE A 60 18.62 -7.69 4.15
C PHE A 60 18.90 -8.50 5.42
N PHE A 61 17.83 -8.84 6.13
CA PHE A 61 17.78 -9.69 7.31
C PHE A 61 16.99 -10.98 7.03
N THR A 62 17.11 -11.99 7.87
CA THR A 62 16.24 -13.19 7.82
C THR A 62 14.74 -12.80 7.76
N PRO A 63 13.93 -13.38 6.86
CA PRO A 63 12.50 -13.10 6.78
C PRO A 63 11.76 -13.35 8.11
N ILE A 64 10.78 -12.50 8.45
CA ILE A 64 10.04 -12.65 9.71
C ILE A 64 9.15 -13.90 9.72
N ASN A 65 8.69 -14.40 8.57
CA ASN A 65 7.78 -15.55 8.47
C ASN A 65 8.46 -16.78 7.86
N THR A 66 9.66 -17.12 8.34
CA THR A 66 10.20 -18.45 8.01
C THR A 66 9.36 -19.54 8.65
N ASP A 67 9.32 -20.69 7.99
CA ASP A 67 8.67 -21.92 8.44
C ASP A 67 9.01 -22.32 9.89
N ALA A 68 10.25 -22.06 10.31
CA ALA A 68 10.71 -22.30 11.67
C ALA A 68 10.10 -21.30 12.66
N LEU A 69 10.19 -20.00 12.37
CA LEU A 69 9.68 -18.94 13.24
C LEU A 69 8.16 -19.01 13.39
N MET A 70 7.43 -19.29 12.31
CA MET A 70 5.97 -19.41 12.37
C MET A 70 5.53 -20.55 13.28
N ARG A 71 6.27 -21.67 13.32
CA ARG A 71 5.98 -22.80 14.22
C ARG A 71 6.42 -22.54 15.66
N GLU A 72 7.47 -21.75 15.87
CA GLU A 72 7.95 -21.40 17.21
C GLU A 72 6.96 -20.50 17.98
N ARG A 73 6.26 -19.63 17.26
CA ARG A 73 5.26 -18.69 17.81
C ARG A 73 4.01 -19.35 18.37
N ILE A 74 3.79 -20.65 18.13
CA ILE A 74 2.64 -21.39 18.64
C ILE A 74 3.08 -22.62 19.42
N LYS A 75 2.61 -22.71 20.66
CA LYS A 75 2.93 -23.82 21.55
C LYS A 75 1.65 -24.48 22.07
N ALA A 76 1.44 -25.73 21.68
CA ALA A 76 0.36 -26.55 22.21
C ALA A 76 0.55 -26.77 23.73
N SER A 77 -0.55 -26.68 24.47
CA SER A 77 -0.56 -26.99 25.90
C SER A 77 -0.30 -28.48 26.13
N SER A 78 0.51 -28.79 27.15
CA SER A 78 0.75 -30.18 27.58
C SER A 78 -0.50 -30.88 28.11
N ASN A 79 -1.59 -30.14 28.33
CA ASN A 79 -2.88 -30.67 28.78
C ASN A 79 -3.82 -31.03 27.62
N ASN A 80 -3.42 -30.79 26.37
CA ASN A 80 -4.23 -31.16 25.21
C ASN A 80 -4.36 -32.69 25.13
N GLY A 81 -5.50 -33.16 24.63
CA GLY A 81 -5.77 -34.60 24.52
C GLY A 81 -4.90 -35.27 23.45
N PHE A 82 -4.56 -36.54 23.61
CA PHE A 82 -3.89 -37.29 22.53
C PHE A 82 -4.81 -37.50 21.31
N PRO A 83 -4.26 -37.64 20.08
CA PRO A 83 -2.84 -37.68 19.72
C PRO A 83 -2.18 -36.30 19.61
N ASN A 84 -0.86 -36.21 19.83
CA ASN A 84 -0.09 -34.96 19.70
C ASN A 84 0.36 -34.73 18.24
N ASP A 85 -0.61 -34.57 17.34
CA ASP A 85 -0.40 -34.47 15.87
C ASP A 85 -0.88 -33.13 15.28
N ARG A 86 -1.25 -32.17 16.13
CA ARG A 86 -1.79 -30.85 15.72
C ARG A 86 -0.68 -30.00 15.13
N ASP A 87 -0.71 -29.85 13.81
CA ASP A 87 0.19 -28.99 13.06
C ASP A 87 -0.45 -27.61 12.90
N ALA A 88 0.20 -26.61 13.49
CA ALA A 88 -0.25 -25.23 13.45
C ALA A 88 0.95 -24.27 13.44
N SER A 89 0.74 -23.08 12.90
CA SER A 89 1.75 -22.03 12.80
C SER A 89 1.12 -20.64 12.90
N VAL A 90 1.92 -19.61 13.14
CA VAL A 90 1.49 -18.20 13.25
C VAL A 90 2.30 -17.35 12.29
N SER A 91 1.62 -16.76 11.31
CA SER A 91 2.19 -15.76 10.39
C SER A 91 1.93 -14.36 10.93
N ILE A 92 2.91 -13.47 10.81
CA ILE A 92 2.71 -12.04 11.01
C ILE A 92 2.22 -11.45 9.69
N ASP A 93 1.09 -10.76 9.73
CA ASP A 93 0.46 -10.21 8.52
C ASP A 93 0.58 -8.68 8.48
N ASN A 94 0.53 -8.02 9.64
CA ASN A 94 0.67 -6.57 9.74
C ASN A 94 1.34 -6.16 11.05
N VAL A 95 2.57 -5.65 10.92
CA VAL A 95 3.39 -5.21 12.06
C VAL A 95 2.75 -4.04 12.83
N SER A 96 2.01 -3.15 12.16
CA SER A 96 1.43 -1.96 12.79
C SER A 96 0.37 -2.31 13.83
N GLN A 97 -0.21 -3.51 13.77
CA GLN A 97 -1.28 -3.97 14.66
C GLN A 97 -0.76 -4.82 15.83
N LEU A 98 0.54 -5.14 15.87
CA LEU A 98 1.12 -5.95 16.94
C LEU A 98 1.19 -5.17 18.26
N THR A 99 0.79 -5.81 19.35
CA THR A 99 0.70 -5.17 20.69
C THR A 99 1.78 -5.63 21.68
N GLY A 100 2.71 -6.49 21.26
CA GLY A 100 3.73 -7.09 22.12
C GLY A 100 3.21 -8.12 23.13
N SER A 101 1.90 -8.37 23.21
CA SER A 101 1.32 -9.35 24.11
C SER A 101 1.41 -10.78 23.56
N ASP A 102 1.41 -11.75 24.47
CA ASP A 102 1.04 -13.13 24.19
C ASP A 102 -0.49 -13.27 24.12
N TYR A 103 -0.95 -14.36 23.52
CA TYR A 103 -2.36 -14.70 23.39
C TYR A 103 -2.59 -16.19 23.68
N ARG A 104 -3.81 -16.54 24.07
CA ARG A 104 -4.23 -17.91 24.30
C ARG A 104 -5.39 -18.26 23.38
N LEU A 105 -5.14 -19.19 22.47
CA LEU A 105 -6.19 -19.79 21.65
C LEU A 105 -6.78 -20.96 22.43
N ASN A 106 -8.07 -20.91 22.73
CA ASN A 106 -8.81 -22.01 23.34
C ASN A 106 -9.82 -22.56 22.35
N LEU A 107 -9.79 -23.87 22.14
CA LEU A 107 -10.76 -24.58 21.32
C LEU A 107 -11.85 -25.17 22.22
N GLY A 108 -13.10 -25.00 21.78
CA GLY A 108 -14.28 -25.37 22.54
C GLY A 108 -15.35 -26.02 21.67
N GLY A 109 -16.55 -26.17 22.25
CA GLY A 109 -17.77 -26.50 21.53
C GLY A 109 -18.26 -27.93 21.75
N SER A 110 -19.59 -28.12 21.67
CA SER A 110 -20.25 -29.42 21.73
C SER A 110 -20.75 -29.81 20.33
N GLY A 111 -19.88 -30.38 19.50
CA GLY A 111 -20.17 -30.74 18.11
C GLY A 111 -19.20 -30.05 17.15
N THR A 112 -19.61 -28.91 16.58
CA THR A 112 -18.71 -28.05 15.78
C THR A 112 -17.72 -27.36 16.72
N LEU A 113 -16.42 -27.43 16.40
CA LEU A 113 -15.40 -26.73 17.16
C LEU A 113 -15.61 -25.23 17.05
N ASN A 114 -15.46 -24.52 18.16
CA ASN A 114 -15.33 -23.07 18.17
C ASN A 114 -13.98 -22.68 18.77
N TYR A 115 -13.58 -21.43 18.56
CA TYR A 115 -12.36 -20.89 19.13
C TYR A 115 -12.62 -19.57 19.84
N THR A 116 -11.80 -19.31 20.85
CA THR A 116 -11.68 -18.00 21.50
C THR A 116 -10.19 -17.67 21.61
N LEU A 117 -9.83 -16.44 21.24
CA LEU A 117 -8.47 -15.92 21.36
C LEU A 117 -8.47 -14.84 22.44
N VAL A 118 -7.69 -15.08 23.50
CA VAL A 118 -7.63 -14.21 24.68
C VAL A 118 -6.26 -13.58 24.76
N ARG A 119 -6.17 -12.25 24.81
CA ARG A 119 -4.91 -11.52 24.98
C ARG A 119 -4.42 -11.64 26.42
N ALA A 120 -3.15 -11.95 26.63
CA ALA A 120 -2.58 -12.20 27.96
C ALA A 120 -2.48 -10.92 28.81
N SER A 121 -2.19 -9.77 28.20
CA SER A 121 -1.95 -8.51 28.92
C SER A 121 -3.17 -7.96 29.67
N ASP A 122 -4.39 -8.15 29.15
CA ASP A 122 -5.64 -7.57 29.66
C ASP A 122 -6.78 -8.60 29.80
N GLN A 123 -6.54 -9.86 29.42
CA GLN A 123 -7.53 -10.94 29.37
C GLN A 123 -8.73 -10.65 28.46
N ALA A 124 -8.61 -9.71 27.52
CA ALA A 124 -9.65 -9.41 26.56
C ALA A 124 -9.78 -10.55 25.53
N ILE A 125 -11.02 -10.90 25.19
CA ILE A 125 -11.30 -11.76 24.03
C ILE A 125 -11.17 -10.87 22.79
N VAL A 126 -10.12 -11.10 22.00
CA VAL A 126 -9.81 -10.30 20.80
C VAL A 126 -10.38 -10.92 19.53
N SER A 127 -10.64 -12.24 19.53
CA SER A 127 -11.28 -12.91 18.42
C SER A 127 -12.01 -14.17 18.89
N SER A 128 -13.09 -14.53 18.21
CA SER A 128 -13.82 -15.77 18.44
C SER A 128 -14.62 -16.15 17.21
N GLY A 129 -14.84 -17.45 17.01
CA GLY A 129 -15.59 -17.93 15.85
C GLY A 129 -15.78 -19.44 15.86
N MET A 130 -16.39 -19.96 14.80
CA MET A 130 -16.52 -21.40 14.57
C MET A 130 -15.41 -21.88 13.65
N LEU A 131 -14.96 -23.11 13.86
CA LEU A 131 -14.06 -23.84 12.97
C LEU A 131 -14.86 -24.91 12.22
N SER A 132 -14.51 -25.15 10.96
CA SER A 132 -15.05 -26.28 10.20
C SER A 132 -14.39 -27.60 10.65
N SER A 133 -14.90 -28.74 10.20
CA SER A 133 -14.30 -30.06 10.48
C SER A 133 -13.19 -30.47 9.49
N SER A 134 -12.87 -29.63 8.51
CA SER A 134 -11.82 -29.89 7.51
C SER A 134 -10.69 -28.87 7.62
N PHE A 135 -9.44 -29.33 7.52
CA PHE A 135 -8.23 -28.50 7.51
C PHE A 135 -7.56 -28.57 6.12
N PRO A 136 -6.81 -27.52 5.70
CA PRO A 136 -6.34 -26.38 6.48
C PRO A 136 -7.40 -25.32 6.75
N GLN A 137 -7.23 -24.57 7.86
CA GLN A 137 -8.02 -23.38 8.19
C GLN A 137 -7.11 -22.27 8.70
N THR A 138 -7.47 -21.02 8.38
CA THR A 138 -6.76 -19.84 8.89
C THR A 138 -7.72 -18.99 9.71
N ILE A 139 -7.28 -18.66 10.92
CA ILE A 139 -7.93 -17.67 11.78
C ILE A 139 -7.22 -16.34 11.53
N VAL A 140 -7.88 -15.44 10.80
CA VAL A 140 -7.41 -14.06 10.61
C VAL A 140 -7.75 -13.25 11.86
N THR A 141 -6.80 -12.45 12.34
CA THR A 141 -7.00 -11.58 13.51
C THR A 141 -6.83 -10.12 13.13
N ASP A 142 -7.45 -9.23 13.92
CA ASP A 142 -7.22 -7.79 13.88
C ASP A 142 -5.97 -7.37 14.70
N GLN A 143 -5.17 -8.34 15.13
CA GLN A 143 -3.98 -8.16 15.97
C GLN A 143 -2.68 -8.19 15.16
N GLY A 144 -2.77 -8.20 13.83
CA GLY A 144 -1.60 -8.19 12.94
C GLY A 144 -0.98 -9.56 12.67
N PHE A 145 -1.65 -10.66 13.02
CA PHE A 145 -1.18 -12.02 12.75
C PHE A 145 -2.33 -12.98 12.43
N SER A 146 -2.02 -14.07 11.74
CA SER A 146 -2.96 -15.15 11.45
C SER A 146 -2.48 -16.45 12.06
N ILE A 147 -3.44 -17.27 12.52
CA ILE A 147 -3.16 -18.60 13.06
C ILE A 147 -3.57 -19.63 12.01
N ASN A 148 -2.60 -20.36 11.49
CA ASN A 148 -2.80 -21.38 10.48
C ASN A 148 -2.90 -22.75 11.15
N LEU A 149 -4.06 -23.38 11.04
CA LEU A 149 -4.33 -24.75 11.50
C LEU A 149 -4.22 -25.68 10.28
N SER A 150 -3.04 -26.24 10.07
CA SER A 150 -2.69 -26.94 8.83
C SER A 150 -3.30 -28.33 8.76
N SER A 151 -3.09 -29.14 9.82
CA SER A 151 -3.57 -30.52 9.89
C SER A 151 -3.53 -31.06 11.34
N GLY A 152 -4.10 -32.24 11.56
CA GLY A 152 -4.05 -32.93 12.85
C GLY A 152 -5.39 -32.97 13.60
N SER A 153 -5.35 -33.57 14.79
CA SER A 153 -6.53 -33.89 15.59
C SER A 153 -6.85 -32.77 16.58
N PHE A 154 -7.39 -31.64 16.10
CA PHE A 154 -7.88 -30.58 16.98
C PHE A 154 -9.17 -31.01 17.69
N GLN A 155 -9.23 -30.82 19.01
CA GLN A 155 -10.26 -31.34 19.90
C GLN A 155 -10.80 -30.23 20.81
N ASN A 156 -12.02 -30.45 21.34
CA ASN A 156 -12.59 -29.61 22.37
C ASN A 156 -11.67 -29.59 23.61
N SER A 157 -11.52 -28.43 24.24
CA SER A 157 -10.63 -28.16 25.38
C SER A 157 -9.12 -28.10 25.05
N ASP A 158 -8.73 -28.17 23.78
CA ASP A 158 -7.35 -27.86 23.40
C ASP A 158 -7.04 -26.38 23.63
N SER A 159 -5.81 -26.09 24.03
CA SER A 159 -5.30 -24.74 24.22
C SER A 159 -3.91 -24.58 23.64
N PHE A 160 -3.62 -23.40 23.11
CA PHE A 160 -2.34 -23.02 22.54
C PHE A 160 -1.91 -21.65 23.05
N LEU A 161 -0.64 -21.53 23.43
CA LEU A 161 0.01 -20.25 23.66
C LEU A 161 0.49 -19.71 22.32
N ILE A 162 0.11 -18.48 22.01
CA ILE A 162 0.49 -17.76 20.81
C ILE A 162 1.38 -16.60 21.26
N SER A 163 2.63 -16.61 20.84
CA SER A 163 3.61 -15.57 21.15
C SER A 163 4.14 -14.99 19.83
N PRO A 164 3.44 -14.03 19.20
CA PRO A 164 3.77 -13.53 17.86
C PRO A 164 5.19 -12.95 17.76
N THR A 165 5.66 -12.32 18.83
CA THR A 165 6.93 -11.61 18.91
C THR A 165 8.08 -12.47 19.45
N LEU A 166 7.82 -13.75 19.75
CA LEU A 166 8.80 -14.67 20.30
C LEU A 166 10.01 -14.80 19.38
N SER A 167 11.21 -14.77 19.98
CA SER A 167 12.50 -14.96 19.32
C SER A 167 12.81 -13.98 18.18
N ALA A 168 11.98 -12.96 17.94
CA ALA A 168 12.14 -12.05 16.81
C ALA A 168 13.50 -11.33 16.83
N ALA A 169 13.88 -10.76 17.98
CA ALA A 169 15.16 -10.08 18.14
C ALA A 169 16.36 -11.03 18.06
N GLU A 170 16.21 -12.29 18.49
CA GLU A 170 17.27 -13.31 18.40
C GLU A 170 17.46 -13.82 16.98
N SER A 171 16.35 -13.96 16.23
CA SER A 171 16.33 -14.47 14.87
C SER A 171 16.74 -13.44 13.80
N MET A 172 16.85 -12.17 14.19
CA MET A 172 17.28 -11.08 13.32
C MET A 172 18.76 -11.24 12.98
N ALA A 173 19.03 -11.81 11.80
CA ALA A 173 20.39 -12.05 11.31
C ALA A 173 20.57 -11.40 9.94
N LEU A 174 21.76 -10.85 9.68
CA LEU A 174 22.13 -10.26 8.39
C LEU A 174 22.21 -11.36 7.32
N ASN A 175 21.53 -11.15 6.20
CA ASN A 175 21.56 -12.02 5.04
C ASN A 175 22.51 -11.52 3.94
N ILE A 176 22.82 -10.21 3.91
CA ILE A 176 23.79 -9.62 2.98
C ILE A 176 25.23 -10.00 3.32
N GLN A 177 25.96 -10.56 2.36
CA GLN A 177 27.37 -10.97 2.52
C GLN A 177 28.36 -10.10 1.75
N ASP A 178 27.94 -9.48 0.64
CA ASP A 178 28.76 -8.60 -0.19
C ASP A 178 28.17 -7.18 -0.21
N THR A 179 29.06 -6.18 -0.09
CA THR A 179 28.74 -4.77 -0.28
C THR A 179 28.13 -4.46 -1.65
N ALA A 180 28.46 -5.25 -2.69
CA ALA A 180 27.88 -5.07 -4.02
C ALA A 180 26.39 -5.42 -4.08
N SER A 181 25.89 -6.23 -3.14
CA SER A 181 24.48 -6.62 -3.02
C SER A 181 23.62 -5.62 -2.24
N LEU A 182 24.20 -4.49 -1.80
CA LEU A 182 23.46 -3.41 -1.15
C LEU A 182 22.58 -2.71 -2.18
N ALA A 183 21.28 -2.88 -2.05
CA ALA A 183 20.28 -2.38 -2.97
C ALA A 183 19.94 -0.91 -2.67
N LEU A 184 20.88 0.00 -2.94
CA LEU A 184 20.79 1.41 -2.55
C LEU A 184 20.24 2.33 -3.65
N GLY A 185 20.21 1.87 -4.89
CA GLY A 185 19.66 2.59 -6.03
C GLY A 185 18.15 2.37 -6.17
N SER A 186 17.47 3.30 -6.84
CA SER A 186 16.08 3.09 -7.27
C SER A 186 16.06 2.21 -8.52
N PRO A 187 15.10 1.26 -8.65
CA PRO A 187 15.00 0.33 -9.79
C PRO A 187 14.56 1.03 -11.07
N ILE A 188 14.16 2.30 -10.97
CA ILE A 188 13.66 3.08 -12.07
C ILE A 188 14.57 4.27 -12.32
N ILE A 189 14.66 4.63 -13.60
CA ILE A 189 15.27 5.86 -14.07
C ILE A 189 14.29 6.60 -14.97
N ALA A 190 14.16 7.90 -14.76
CA ALA A 190 13.33 8.78 -15.56
C ALA A 190 14.21 9.83 -16.24
N GLY A 191 14.02 10.03 -17.54
CA GLY A 191 14.85 10.93 -18.34
C GLY A 191 14.03 11.77 -19.30
N ALA A 192 14.49 12.99 -19.56
CA ALA A 192 13.96 13.83 -20.62
C ALA A 192 14.68 13.55 -21.93
N SER A 193 13.96 13.52 -23.05
CA SER A 193 14.57 13.42 -24.37
C SER A 193 15.39 14.68 -24.70
N LEU A 194 16.55 14.51 -25.35
CA LEU A 194 17.40 15.62 -25.79
C LEU A 194 16.73 16.52 -26.83
N GLY A 195 15.70 16.01 -27.52
CA GLY A 195 14.91 16.76 -28.49
C GLY A 195 13.82 17.63 -27.88
N ASN A 196 13.63 17.59 -26.55
CA ASN A 196 12.62 18.39 -25.88
C ASN A 196 12.94 19.88 -26.04
N SER A 197 11.90 20.65 -26.36
CA SER A 197 12.00 22.10 -26.59
C SER A 197 11.39 22.92 -25.46
N GLY A 198 10.59 22.29 -24.60
CA GLY A 198 10.01 22.90 -23.40
C GLY A 198 10.96 22.91 -22.21
N THR A 199 10.44 23.36 -21.07
CA THR A 199 11.16 23.45 -19.79
C THR A 199 10.82 22.32 -18.82
N GLY A 200 10.21 21.24 -19.35
CA GLY A 200 9.79 20.10 -18.55
C GLY A 200 10.97 19.39 -17.90
N VAL A 201 10.88 19.19 -16.59
CA VAL A 201 11.85 18.42 -15.81
C VAL A 201 11.12 17.26 -15.17
N ILE A 202 11.44 16.04 -15.60
CA ILE A 202 10.98 14.83 -14.93
C ILE A 202 11.87 14.55 -13.73
N SER A 203 11.23 14.26 -12.62
CA SER A 203 11.86 13.76 -11.42
C SER A 203 11.26 12.40 -11.13
N GLN A 204 12.11 11.45 -10.73
CA GLN A 204 11.59 10.25 -10.12
C GLN A 204 10.94 10.64 -8.80
N GLY A 205 9.67 10.32 -8.63
CA GLY A 205 9.00 10.50 -7.35
C GLY A 205 9.58 9.55 -6.30
N GLY A 206 9.11 9.66 -5.07
CA GLY A 206 9.37 8.65 -4.04
C GLY A 206 8.85 7.29 -4.49
N ILE A 207 9.56 6.23 -4.10
CA ILE A 207 9.03 4.86 -4.17
C ILE A 207 7.79 4.84 -3.27
N ILE A 208 6.60 4.60 -3.84
CA ILE A 208 5.33 4.75 -3.10
C ILE A 208 5.15 3.57 -2.16
N ARG A 209 5.42 2.34 -2.63
CA ARG A 209 5.39 1.11 -1.84
C ARG A 209 6.33 0.08 -2.42
N VAL A 210 6.87 -0.76 -1.54
CA VAL A 210 7.86 -1.79 -1.87
C VAL A 210 7.22 -3.16 -2.13
N GLY A 211 5.91 -3.22 -1.97
CA GLY A 211 5.09 -4.38 -2.26
C GLY A 211 3.64 -4.01 -1.99
N ASP A 212 2.74 -4.87 -2.44
CA ASP A 212 1.41 -4.94 -1.85
C ASP A 212 1.53 -5.28 -0.36
N ILE A 213 0.42 -5.18 0.38
CA ILE A 213 0.28 -5.62 1.78
C ILE A 213 0.90 -7.02 2.03
N ASP A 214 1.06 -7.84 0.97
CA ASP A 214 1.55 -9.22 1.00
C ASP A 214 3.04 -9.40 0.60
N SER A 215 3.86 -8.33 0.56
CA SER A 215 5.32 -8.42 0.33
C SER A 215 5.78 -9.05 -1.01
N GLN A 216 4.93 -9.08 -2.04
CA GLN A 216 5.29 -9.58 -3.37
C GLN A 216 5.92 -8.51 -4.27
N SER A 217 6.82 -8.94 -5.17
CA SER A 217 7.38 -8.08 -6.22
C SER A 217 6.28 -7.63 -7.17
N LEU A 218 6.23 -6.34 -7.48
CA LEU A 218 5.22 -5.79 -8.40
C LEU A 218 5.37 -6.45 -9.78
N PRO A 219 4.28 -6.75 -10.49
CA PRO A 219 4.32 -7.43 -11.79
C PRO A 219 5.26 -6.78 -12.82
N ALA A 220 5.43 -5.46 -12.76
CA ALA A 220 6.32 -4.70 -13.63
C ALA A 220 7.82 -5.01 -13.44
N PHE A 221 8.20 -5.55 -12.29
CA PHE A 221 9.54 -6.01 -11.94
C PHE A 221 9.61 -7.54 -11.79
N ALA A 222 8.60 -8.28 -12.27
CA ALA A 222 8.58 -9.74 -12.18
C ALA A 222 9.76 -10.39 -12.92
N THR A 223 10.31 -9.71 -13.94
CA THR A 223 11.56 -10.10 -14.60
C THR A 223 12.70 -9.28 -14.02
N ALA A 224 13.68 -9.97 -13.42
CA ALA A 224 14.85 -9.33 -12.85
C ALA A 224 15.59 -8.47 -13.90
N GLY A 225 15.99 -7.26 -13.52
CA GLY A 225 16.75 -6.35 -14.39
C GLY A 225 15.93 -5.63 -15.45
N GLN A 226 14.60 -5.73 -15.41
CA GLN A 226 13.74 -5.13 -16.44
C GLN A 226 12.53 -4.43 -15.82
N LEU A 227 12.08 -3.40 -16.55
CA LEU A 227 10.80 -2.75 -16.35
C LEU A 227 9.93 -3.15 -17.53
N SER A 228 8.86 -3.91 -17.29
CA SER A 228 8.02 -4.44 -18.37
C SER A 228 6.57 -3.96 -18.27
N PRO A 229 6.07 -3.15 -19.22
CA PRO A 229 6.83 -2.44 -20.25
C PRO A 229 7.56 -1.21 -19.67
N PRO A 230 8.66 -0.76 -20.28
CA PRO A 230 9.15 0.59 -20.04
C PRO A 230 8.13 1.59 -20.58
N LEU A 231 8.06 2.78 -19.97
CA LEU A 231 7.06 3.78 -20.34
C LEU A 231 7.68 4.98 -21.06
N LEU A 232 6.89 5.59 -21.93
CA LEU A 232 7.17 6.88 -22.53
C LEU A 232 6.01 7.83 -22.27
N ILE A 233 6.30 8.95 -21.61
CA ILE A 233 5.40 10.08 -21.48
C ILE A 233 5.58 10.95 -22.70
N ARG A 234 4.51 11.20 -23.45
CA ARG A 234 4.54 12.09 -24.63
C ARG A 234 3.53 13.21 -24.45
N PHE A 235 3.99 14.45 -24.43
CA PHE A 235 3.12 15.61 -24.32
C PHE A 235 2.36 15.84 -25.63
N THR A 236 1.03 15.96 -25.52
CA THR A 236 0.11 16.17 -26.63
C THR A 236 -0.42 17.60 -26.67
N SER A 237 -0.33 18.33 -25.56
CA SER A 237 -0.52 19.78 -25.45
C SER A 237 0.36 20.34 -24.33
N ALA A 238 0.29 21.64 -24.07
CA ALA A 238 0.93 22.23 -22.89
C ALA A 238 0.37 21.68 -21.57
N SER A 239 -0.84 21.13 -21.58
CA SER A 239 -1.56 20.69 -20.37
C SER A 239 -2.03 19.23 -20.44
N THR A 240 -1.58 18.45 -21.42
CA THR A 240 -1.97 17.05 -21.56
C THR A 240 -0.84 16.17 -22.10
N TYR A 241 -0.83 14.91 -21.70
CA TYR A 241 0.14 13.91 -22.14
C TYR A 241 -0.49 12.52 -22.29
N ASP A 242 0.16 11.65 -23.07
CA ASP A 242 -0.13 10.23 -23.12
C ASP A 242 0.98 9.43 -22.40
N VAL A 243 0.62 8.27 -21.87
CA VAL A 243 1.57 7.24 -21.42
C VAL A 243 1.54 6.08 -22.40
N LEU A 244 2.71 5.75 -22.93
CA LEU A 244 2.90 4.78 -24.00
C LEU A 244 3.79 3.63 -23.53
N ASP A 245 3.55 2.45 -24.08
CA ASP A 245 4.49 1.32 -24.04
C ASP A 245 5.69 1.66 -24.92
N ASN A 246 6.87 1.69 -24.30
CA ASN A 246 8.13 2.04 -24.93
C ASN A 246 9.05 0.82 -25.13
N THR A 247 8.50 -0.40 -25.17
CA THR A 247 9.27 -1.63 -25.41
C THR A 247 10.01 -1.58 -26.75
N ASP A 248 9.42 -0.94 -27.77
CA ASP A 248 10.09 -0.53 -29.01
C ASP A 248 10.15 1.01 -29.09
N PRO A 249 11.30 1.64 -28.73
CA PRO A 249 11.44 3.09 -28.76
C PRO A 249 11.28 3.74 -30.13
N LEU A 250 11.41 2.98 -31.23
CA LEU A 250 11.20 3.49 -32.58
C LEU A 250 9.71 3.53 -32.95
N ASN A 251 8.88 2.76 -32.26
CA ASN A 251 7.45 2.68 -32.52
C ASN A 251 6.64 2.52 -31.21
N PRO A 252 6.61 3.55 -30.33
CA PRO A 252 5.88 3.49 -29.06
C PRO A 252 4.39 3.22 -29.28
N GLN A 253 3.83 2.28 -28.54
CA GLN A 253 2.43 1.86 -28.66
C GLN A 253 1.60 2.38 -27.49
N ASN A 254 0.27 2.40 -27.66
CA ASN A 254 -0.61 2.66 -26.54
C ASN A 254 -0.54 1.50 -25.53
N LEU A 255 -0.62 1.82 -24.25
CA LEU A 255 -0.80 0.80 -23.20
C LEU A 255 -2.13 0.06 -23.38
N SER A 256 -2.21 -1.13 -22.78
CA SER A 256 -3.46 -1.86 -22.61
C SER A 256 -3.71 -2.06 -21.10
N PRO A 257 -4.72 -1.40 -20.52
CA PRO A 257 -5.56 -0.35 -21.09
C PRO A 257 -4.79 0.96 -21.38
N PRO A 258 -5.26 1.80 -22.32
CA PRO A 258 -4.54 3.02 -22.72
C PRO A 258 -4.67 4.17 -21.71
N LEU A 259 -3.57 4.85 -21.41
CA LEU A 259 -3.55 6.06 -20.56
C LEU A 259 -3.32 7.30 -21.43
N ARG A 260 -4.38 7.76 -22.10
CA ARG A 260 -4.32 8.87 -23.05
C ARG A 260 -4.81 10.17 -22.43
N ASN A 261 -4.27 11.27 -22.92
CA ASN A 261 -4.75 12.63 -22.65
C ASN A 261 -4.91 12.93 -21.15
N GLN A 262 -3.96 12.45 -20.35
CA GLN A 262 -3.88 12.71 -18.93
C GLN A 262 -3.61 14.20 -18.71
N THR A 263 -4.18 14.76 -17.66
CA THR A 263 -4.11 16.20 -17.38
C THR A 263 -2.78 16.58 -16.75
N PHE A 264 -2.29 17.76 -17.09
CA PHE A 264 -1.05 18.32 -16.58
C PHE A 264 -1.24 19.81 -16.31
N ALA A 265 -0.86 20.26 -15.11
CA ALA A 265 -0.86 21.66 -14.72
C ALA A 265 0.55 22.27 -14.91
N PRO A 266 0.77 23.15 -15.90
CA PRO A 266 2.08 23.74 -16.16
C PRO A 266 2.65 24.48 -14.95
N ASN A 267 3.97 24.40 -14.78
CA ASN A 267 4.74 25.04 -13.71
C ASN A 267 4.36 24.57 -12.29
N GLN A 268 3.62 23.47 -12.16
CA GLN A 268 3.39 22.76 -10.92
C GLN A 268 4.01 21.36 -10.99
N SER A 269 4.25 20.74 -9.83
CA SER A 269 4.66 19.34 -9.78
C SER A 269 3.45 18.45 -9.99
N ASN A 270 3.44 17.64 -11.05
CA ASN A 270 2.34 16.75 -11.40
C ASN A 270 2.80 15.29 -11.26
N ASN A 271 1.97 14.46 -10.64
CA ASN A 271 2.16 13.02 -10.62
C ASN A 271 1.65 12.42 -11.93
N LEU A 272 2.51 11.73 -12.67
CA LEU A 272 2.18 11.33 -14.05
C LEU A 272 1.47 9.97 -14.18
N LEU A 273 1.51 9.15 -13.14
CA LEU A 273 0.90 7.82 -13.09
C LEU A 273 -0.21 7.79 -12.04
N PRO A 274 -1.33 7.09 -12.28
CA PRO A 274 -2.39 6.86 -11.28
C PRO A 274 -1.83 6.15 -10.04
N GLN A 275 -2.32 6.51 -8.85
CA GLN A 275 -1.78 6.01 -7.56
C GLN A 275 -2.54 4.84 -6.95
N ASP A 276 -3.71 4.49 -7.50
CA ASP A 276 -4.70 3.68 -6.78
C ASP A 276 -4.85 2.27 -7.35
N LEU A 277 -4.52 1.27 -6.52
CA LEU A 277 -4.60 -0.15 -6.85
C LEU A 277 -6.04 -0.69 -6.93
N SER A 278 -7.02 0.09 -6.48
CA SER A 278 -8.45 -0.26 -6.54
C SER A 278 -9.16 0.42 -7.73
N ALA A 279 -8.45 1.25 -8.48
CA ALA A 279 -9.02 1.95 -9.62
C ALA A 279 -9.31 1.00 -10.78
N THR A 280 -10.45 1.19 -11.41
CA THR A 280 -10.84 0.47 -12.61
C THR A 280 -10.84 1.40 -13.81
N TYR A 281 -10.55 0.82 -14.96
CA TYR A 281 -10.49 1.49 -16.24
C TYR A 281 -11.54 0.95 -17.19
N ILE A 282 -12.20 1.86 -17.90
CA ILE A 282 -13.12 1.55 -18.99
C ILE A 282 -12.83 2.53 -20.15
N SER A 283 -12.61 1.99 -21.35
CA SER A 283 -12.47 2.78 -22.58
C SER A 283 -13.61 2.44 -23.51
N THR A 284 -13.98 3.41 -24.34
CA THR A 284 -14.82 3.20 -25.51
C THR A 284 -14.29 2.02 -26.32
N SER A 285 -15.17 1.06 -26.63
CA SER A 285 -14.83 -0.20 -27.31
C SER A 285 -15.72 -0.47 -28.53
N ALA A 286 -16.72 0.38 -28.76
CA ALA A 286 -17.66 0.20 -29.85
C ALA A 286 -17.00 0.41 -31.22
N ALA A 287 -17.23 -0.53 -32.14
CA ALA A 287 -16.59 -0.55 -33.45
C ALA A 287 -16.84 0.73 -34.27
N HIS A 288 -18.00 1.38 -34.09
CA HIS A 288 -18.34 2.61 -34.82
C HIS A 288 -17.51 3.82 -34.42
N VAL A 289 -16.86 3.81 -33.24
CA VAL A 289 -15.92 4.86 -32.82
C VAL A 289 -14.56 4.73 -33.51
N PHE A 290 -14.23 3.53 -33.99
CA PHE A 290 -13.01 3.26 -34.75
C PHE A 290 -13.24 3.33 -36.26
N SER A 291 -14.33 4.00 -36.66
CA SER A 291 -14.79 4.21 -38.03
C SER A 291 -15.26 5.66 -38.19
N ALA A 292 -15.28 6.16 -39.43
CA ALA A 292 -15.87 7.46 -39.75
C ALA A 292 -17.27 7.24 -40.34
N GLN A 293 -18.20 8.12 -40.01
CA GLN A 293 -19.50 8.17 -40.67
C GLN A 293 -19.36 9.02 -41.94
N ILE A 294 -19.74 8.46 -43.09
CA ILE A 294 -19.71 9.17 -44.38
C ILE A 294 -21.13 9.57 -44.80
N GLY A 295 -21.26 10.79 -45.33
CA GLY A 295 -22.47 11.24 -45.99
C GLY A 295 -22.20 12.38 -46.96
N ILE A 296 -23.28 13.01 -47.41
CA ILE A 296 -23.22 14.15 -48.32
C ILE A 296 -22.97 15.42 -47.51
N ILE A 297 -22.12 16.32 -48.00
CA ILE A 297 -21.87 17.60 -47.33
C ILE A 297 -23.19 18.33 -47.06
N GLY A 298 -23.39 18.73 -45.80
CA GLY A 298 -24.58 19.46 -45.36
C GLY A 298 -25.80 18.59 -45.03
N SER A 299 -25.70 17.25 -45.13
CA SER A 299 -26.80 16.34 -44.72
C SER A 299 -26.89 16.12 -43.21
N GLY A 300 -25.98 16.70 -42.42
CA GLY A 300 -25.95 16.53 -40.97
C GLY A 300 -25.41 15.15 -40.54
N VAL A 301 -24.29 14.73 -41.13
CA VAL A 301 -23.64 13.46 -40.77
C VAL A 301 -23.29 13.46 -39.28
N SER A 302 -23.73 12.42 -38.57
CA SER A 302 -23.46 12.23 -37.14
C SER A 302 -22.08 11.62 -36.93
N ASN A 303 -21.49 11.80 -35.74
CA ASN A 303 -20.24 11.15 -35.33
C ASN A 303 -20.44 9.69 -34.86
N GLY A 304 -21.68 9.18 -34.89
CA GLY A 304 -22.03 7.82 -34.45
C GLY A 304 -22.24 7.67 -32.94
N TYR A 305 -22.23 8.76 -32.16
CA TYR A 305 -22.48 8.72 -30.72
C TYR A 305 -23.98 8.66 -30.37
N PRO A 306 -24.35 8.00 -29.24
CA PRO A 306 -23.56 6.97 -28.56
C PRO A 306 -23.49 5.68 -29.39
N ASP A 307 -24.46 5.47 -30.28
CA ASP A 307 -24.55 4.37 -31.24
C ASP A 307 -25.18 4.88 -32.55
N PRO A 308 -24.73 4.42 -33.73
CA PRO A 308 -25.35 4.78 -35.01
C PRO A 308 -26.78 4.24 -35.18
N ASN A 309 -27.23 3.30 -34.35
CA ASN A 309 -28.59 2.81 -34.33
C ASN A 309 -29.55 3.88 -33.81
N PRO A 310 -30.52 4.35 -34.61
CA PRO A 310 -31.44 5.42 -34.23
C PRO A 310 -32.38 5.05 -33.06
N LEU A 311 -32.45 3.79 -32.66
CA LEU A 311 -33.21 3.34 -31.49
C LEU A 311 -32.46 3.59 -30.17
N ILE A 312 -31.14 3.80 -30.21
CA ILE A 312 -30.31 4.07 -29.03
C ILE A 312 -29.99 5.56 -29.02
N THR A 313 -30.80 6.32 -28.27
CA THR A 313 -30.70 7.79 -28.24
C THR A 313 -29.86 8.33 -27.09
N SER A 314 -29.48 7.48 -26.14
CA SER A 314 -28.68 7.85 -24.98
C SER A 314 -27.84 6.70 -24.44
N GLU A 315 -26.73 7.03 -23.79
CA GLU A 315 -25.92 6.10 -22.98
C GLU A 315 -25.94 6.56 -21.52
N THR A 316 -26.28 5.70 -20.58
CA THR A 316 -26.25 6.04 -19.15
C THR A 316 -24.96 5.53 -18.53
N ILE A 317 -24.22 6.42 -17.87
CA ILE A 317 -23.06 6.09 -17.05
C ILE A 317 -23.49 6.17 -15.60
N THR A 318 -23.26 5.11 -14.84
CA THR A 318 -23.60 5.02 -13.41
C THR A 318 -22.35 4.72 -12.61
N VAL A 319 -22.10 5.50 -11.56
CA VAL A 319 -20.99 5.32 -10.63
C VAL A 319 -21.56 5.06 -9.25
N ASN A 320 -21.09 4.00 -8.61
CA ASN A 320 -21.36 3.66 -7.21
C ASN A 320 -20.08 3.92 -6.41
N THR A 321 -20.15 4.78 -5.40
CA THR A 321 -19.02 5.15 -4.55
C THR A 321 -19.25 4.66 -3.13
N VAL A 322 -18.24 4.07 -2.50
CA VAL A 322 -18.26 3.62 -1.10
C VAL A 322 -17.35 4.52 -0.28
N ASN A 323 -17.90 5.18 0.73
CA ASN A 323 -17.11 6.01 1.63
C ASN A 323 -16.25 5.12 2.55
N ALA A 324 -14.93 5.23 2.43
CA ALA A 324 -13.98 4.38 3.17
C ALA A 324 -14.07 4.53 4.71
N ALA A 325 -14.51 5.68 5.23
CA ALA A 325 -14.60 5.93 6.67
C ALA A 325 -15.92 5.47 7.29
N THR A 326 -17.01 5.45 6.52
CA THR A 326 -18.36 5.16 7.03
C THR A 326 -19.02 3.91 6.44
N GLY A 327 -18.46 3.35 5.35
CA GLY A 327 -19.03 2.23 4.60
C GLY A 327 -20.31 2.57 3.82
N SER A 328 -20.72 3.85 3.79
CA SER A 328 -21.94 4.30 3.10
C SER A 328 -21.75 4.30 1.58
N THR A 329 -22.77 3.86 0.84
CA THR A 329 -22.77 3.84 -0.63
C THR A 329 -23.57 5.00 -1.23
N SER A 330 -23.06 5.60 -2.31
CA SER A 330 -23.73 6.65 -3.07
C SER A 330 -23.71 6.30 -4.56
N VAL A 331 -24.88 6.34 -5.20
CA VAL A 331 -25.05 6.02 -6.63
C VAL A 331 -25.43 7.29 -7.39
N THR A 332 -24.66 7.62 -8.41
CA THR A 332 -24.88 8.80 -9.27
C THR A 332 -24.78 8.41 -10.74
N SER A 333 -25.61 9.03 -11.59
CA SER A 333 -25.66 8.69 -13.02
C SER A 333 -25.79 9.93 -13.91
N VAL A 334 -25.25 9.85 -15.13
CA VAL A 334 -25.46 10.83 -16.21
C VAL A 334 -25.87 10.13 -17.50
N ASN A 335 -26.62 10.84 -18.35
CA ASN A 335 -26.99 10.38 -19.69
C ASN A 335 -26.18 11.14 -20.74
N LEU A 336 -25.42 10.42 -21.54
CA LEU A 336 -24.80 10.90 -22.77
C LEU A 336 -25.86 10.99 -23.88
N LEU A 337 -25.72 11.95 -24.78
CA LEU A 337 -26.71 12.31 -25.79
C LEU A 337 -26.27 11.92 -27.21
N ALA A 338 -27.24 11.62 -28.08
CA ALA A 338 -26.98 11.33 -29.48
C ALA A 338 -26.29 12.50 -30.21
N GLY A 339 -25.22 12.19 -30.94
CA GLY A 339 -24.44 13.13 -31.75
C GLY A 339 -23.58 14.12 -30.96
N GLU A 340 -23.47 14.00 -29.63
CA GLU A 340 -22.54 14.81 -28.86
C GLU A 340 -21.09 14.33 -29.07
N SER A 341 -20.12 15.24 -29.02
CA SER A 341 -18.70 14.88 -29.15
C SER A 341 -18.19 14.14 -27.91
N ALA A 342 -17.12 13.36 -28.07
CA ALA A 342 -16.45 12.71 -26.94
C ALA A 342 -16.02 13.73 -25.87
N ALA A 343 -15.62 14.95 -26.28
CA ALA A 343 -15.33 16.07 -25.39
C ALA A 343 -16.50 16.41 -24.47
N THR A 344 -17.70 16.56 -25.04
CA THR A 344 -18.91 16.95 -24.31
C THR A 344 -19.36 15.83 -23.38
N ALA A 345 -19.29 14.58 -23.86
CA ALA A 345 -19.61 13.40 -23.08
C ALA A 345 -18.64 13.21 -21.89
N ALA A 346 -17.32 13.33 -22.09
CA ALA A 346 -16.34 13.23 -20.99
C ALA A 346 -16.51 14.36 -19.96
N ALA A 347 -16.76 15.60 -20.39
CA ALA A 347 -17.06 16.70 -19.48
C ALA A 347 -18.33 16.42 -18.65
N ARG A 348 -19.33 15.76 -19.23
CA ARG A 348 -20.55 15.33 -18.52
C ARG A 348 -20.25 14.23 -17.51
N ILE A 349 -19.42 13.24 -17.85
CA ILE A 349 -19.01 12.16 -16.94
C ILE A 349 -18.24 12.72 -15.74
N ASN A 350 -17.36 13.71 -15.96
CA ASN A 350 -16.60 14.38 -14.91
C ASN A 350 -17.47 15.17 -13.90
N THR A 351 -18.79 15.24 -14.10
CA THR A 351 -19.71 15.77 -13.09
C THR A 351 -20.08 14.73 -12.01
N LEU A 352 -19.77 13.45 -12.26
CA LEU A 352 -19.91 12.37 -11.29
C LEU A 352 -18.72 12.37 -10.32
N ASN A 353 -18.97 12.06 -9.06
CA ASN A 353 -17.91 11.83 -8.08
C ASN A 353 -17.33 10.43 -8.24
N GLY A 354 -16.04 10.25 -7.95
CA GLY A 354 -15.40 8.93 -7.96
C GLY A 354 -14.90 8.50 -9.34
N VAL A 355 -14.88 9.40 -10.32
CA VAL A 355 -14.38 9.12 -11.68
C VAL A 355 -13.65 10.30 -12.28
N THR A 356 -12.69 10.00 -13.14
CA THR A 356 -12.07 10.93 -14.08
C THR A 356 -12.22 10.39 -15.50
N ALA A 357 -12.81 11.17 -16.39
CA ALA A 357 -12.98 10.86 -17.80
C ALA A 357 -12.13 11.79 -18.67
N THR A 358 -11.35 11.21 -19.57
CA THR A 358 -10.62 11.92 -20.62
C THR A 358 -11.19 11.54 -21.98
N ALA A 359 -11.12 12.46 -22.95
CA ALA A 359 -11.55 12.22 -24.31
C ALA A 359 -10.43 12.54 -25.30
N ASN A 360 -10.45 11.86 -26.44
CA ASN A 360 -9.47 12.05 -27.51
C ASN A 360 -10.07 11.67 -28.85
N THR A 361 -9.75 12.41 -29.91
CA THR A 361 -10.10 12.02 -31.29
C THR A 361 -8.86 12.08 -32.16
N SER A 362 -8.61 11.07 -32.99
CA SER A 362 -7.51 11.13 -33.96
C SER A 362 -7.86 10.43 -35.27
N ALA A 363 -7.39 10.99 -36.38
CA ALA A 363 -7.48 10.38 -37.70
C ALA A 363 -6.16 10.56 -38.46
N THR A 364 -5.72 9.52 -39.15
CA THR A 364 -4.60 9.58 -40.10
C THR A 364 -5.16 9.49 -41.52
N VAL A 365 -4.78 10.44 -42.36
CA VAL A 365 -5.34 10.65 -43.68
C VAL A 365 -4.21 10.65 -44.71
N ASN A 366 -4.37 9.84 -45.75
CA ASN A 366 -3.60 9.90 -46.96
C ASN A 366 -4.31 10.84 -47.95
N ILE A 367 -3.57 11.81 -48.49
CA ILE A 367 -4.09 12.78 -49.44
C ILE A 367 -3.77 12.28 -50.84
N VAL A 368 -4.80 12.06 -51.66
CA VAL A 368 -4.62 11.64 -53.04
C VAL A 368 -5.05 12.78 -53.95
N ASP A 369 -4.06 13.41 -54.56
CA ASP A 369 -4.18 14.54 -55.48
C ASP A 369 -3.24 14.28 -56.66
N ASP A 370 -3.78 14.25 -57.88
CA ASP A 370 -3.03 13.93 -59.09
C ASP A 370 -2.31 15.15 -59.72
N GLY A 371 -2.51 16.34 -59.16
CA GLY A 371 -1.84 17.58 -59.53
C GLY A 371 -2.40 18.23 -60.80
N ASP A 372 -3.58 17.82 -61.26
CA ASP A 372 -4.16 18.32 -62.50
C ASP A 372 -4.88 19.68 -62.34
N THR A 373 -5.75 20.05 -63.30
CA THR A 373 -6.47 21.34 -63.25
C THR A 373 -7.68 21.35 -62.32
N GLY A 374 -8.21 20.19 -61.96
CA GLY A 374 -9.28 20.01 -61.00
C GLY A 374 -8.72 20.02 -59.58
N LEU A 375 -8.70 21.20 -58.93
CA LEU A 375 -8.10 21.31 -57.61
C LEU A 375 -8.88 20.51 -56.54
N LEU A 376 -8.19 19.66 -55.79
CA LEU A 376 -8.65 19.10 -54.51
C LEU A 376 -8.98 20.23 -53.53
N ARG A 377 -10.20 20.22 -52.98
CA ARG A 377 -10.63 21.23 -51.99
C ARG A 377 -11.11 20.58 -50.72
N ILE A 378 -10.38 20.86 -49.65
CA ILE A 378 -10.65 20.31 -48.32
C ILE A 378 -11.22 21.38 -47.40
N ARG A 379 -12.32 21.03 -46.71
CA ARG A 379 -12.79 21.73 -45.52
C ARG A 379 -12.59 20.83 -44.31
N PHE A 380 -12.09 21.39 -43.22
CA PHE A 380 -11.88 20.70 -41.97
C PHE A 380 -12.59 21.44 -40.85
N ASN A 381 -13.47 20.75 -40.12
CA ASN A 381 -14.28 21.34 -39.03
C ASN A 381 -14.91 22.70 -39.39
N GLY A 382 -15.47 22.80 -40.60
CA GLY A 382 -16.11 24.01 -41.10
C GLY A 382 -15.18 25.09 -41.68
N VAL A 383 -13.86 24.93 -41.59
CA VAL A 383 -12.88 25.87 -42.17
C VAL A 383 -12.30 25.33 -43.47
N THR A 384 -12.38 26.10 -44.55
CA THR A 384 -11.80 25.73 -45.84
C THR A 384 -10.28 25.90 -45.79
N LEU A 385 -9.55 24.79 -45.68
CA LEU A 385 -8.08 24.78 -45.56
C LEU A 385 -7.38 25.16 -46.88
N THR A 386 -8.07 24.94 -47.99
CA THR A 386 -7.63 25.21 -49.36
C THR A 386 -8.10 26.57 -49.88
N ASP A 387 -8.47 27.50 -48.99
CA ASP A 387 -8.89 28.85 -49.37
C ASP A 387 -7.66 29.66 -49.81
N PRO A 388 -7.58 30.12 -51.09
CA PRO A 388 -6.47 30.94 -51.56
C PRO A 388 -6.31 32.26 -50.80
N ALA A 389 -7.35 32.73 -50.12
CA ALA A 389 -7.28 33.93 -49.28
C ALA A 389 -6.40 33.72 -48.02
N LEU A 390 -6.21 32.48 -47.60
CA LEU A 390 -5.32 32.12 -46.48
C LEU A 390 -3.85 31.98 -46.93
N GLY A 391 -3.56 32.04 -48.24
CA GLY A 391 -2.22 31.96 -48.81
C GLY A 391 -2.17 31.05 -50.04
N ALA A 392 -0.99 30.95 -50.66
CA ALA A 392 -0.79 30.05 -51.80
C ALA A 392 -1.08 28.60 -51.40
N VAL A 393 -1.90 27.92 -52.20
CA VAL A 393 -2.24 26.50 -52.03
C VAL A 393 -1.43 25.71 -53.06
N PRO A 394 -0.63 24.71 -52.63
CA PRO A 394 0.14 23.89 -53.56
C PRO A 394 -0.79 22.96 -54.36
N ASN A 395 -0.34 22.58 -55.55
CA ASN A 395 -0.97 21.60 -56.41
C ASN A 395 0.12 20.69 -57.00
N PRO A 396 0.19 19.39 -56.67
CA PRO A 396 -0.73 18.65 -55.81
C PRO A 396 -0.64 19.09 -54.34
N LEU A 397 -1.73 18.88 -53.61
CA LEU A 397 -1.84 19.15 -52.18
C LEU A 397 -1.02 18.14 -51.37
N THR A 398 -0.30 18.61 -50.35
CA THR A 398 0.58 17.77 -49.53
C THR A 398 0.13 17.70 -48.08
N SER A 399 0.46 16.59 -47.42
CA SER A 399 0.21 16.38 -45.99
C SER A 399 0.92 17.41 -45.12
N ASP A 400 2.15 17.81 -45.47
CA ASP A 400 2.90 18.87 -44.77
C ASP A 400 2.15 20.22 -44.80
N PHE A 401 1.67 20.63 -45.97
CA PHE A 401 0.93 21.88 -46.12
C PHE A 401 -0.34 21.89 -45.26
N LEU A 402 -1.10 20.79 -45.27
CA LEU A 402 -2.30 20.67 -44.46
C LEU A 402 -2.00 20.65 -42.97
N ALA A 403 -0.92 19.99 -42.54
CA ALA A 403 -0.51 19.98 -41.14
C ALA A 403 -0.19 21.40 -40.64
N GLU A 404 0.62 22.15 -41.40
CA GLU A 404 0.93 23.56 -41.09
C GLU A 404 -0.35 24.41 -41.05
N ARG A 405 -1.22 24.27 -42.05
CA ARG A 405 -2.47 25.03 -42.15
C ARG A 405 -3.40 24.75 -40.98
N ILE A 406 -3.59 23.48 -40.61
CA ILE A 406 -4.44 23.08 -39.48
C ILE A 406 -3.87 23.66 -38.18
N ASN A 407 -2.57 23.50 -37.94
CA ASN A 407 -1.92 24.03 -36.74
C ASN A 407 -2.02 25.56 -36.64
N GLN A 408 -1.99 26.26 -37.78
CA GLN A 408 -2.17 27.71 -37.82
C GLN A 408 -3.61 28.12 -37.51
N VAL A 409 -4.60 27.49 -38.15
CA VAL A 409 -6.02 27.87 -38.08
C VAL A 409 -6.65 27.45 -36.75
N PHE A 410 -6.26 26.30 -36.22
CA PHE A 410 -6.82 25.70 -35.01
C PHE A 410 -5.91 25.89 -33.77
N ALA A 411 -4.97 26.83 -33.83
CA ALA A 411 -4.10 27.17 -32.71
C ALA A 411 -4.93 27.46 -31.44
N GLY A 412 -4.66 26.71 -30.37
CA GLY A 412 -5.35 26.85 -29.09
C GLY A 412 -6.73 26.18 -28.99
N SER A 413 -7.24 25.53 -30.04
CA SER A 413 -8.54 24.81 -29.98
C SER A 413 -8.43 23.40 -29.38
N GLY A 414 -7.23 22.96 -29.02
CA GLY A 414 -6.94 21.57 -28.66
C GLY A 414 -6.90 20.62 -29.86
N THR A 415 -6.85 21.14 -31.09
CA THR A 415 -6.67 20.35 -32.31
C THR A 415 -5.31 20.66 -32.91
N SER A 416 -4.55 19.62 -33.25
CA SER A 416 -3.21 19.71 -33.84
C SER A 416 -3.08 18.70 -34.97
N ALA A 417 -2.20 18.99 -35.92
CA ALA A 417 -1.85 18.08 -37.01
C ALA A 417 -0.33 17.88 -37.11
N SER A 418 0.08 16.72 -37.61
CA SER A 418 1.47 16.38 -37.90
C SER A 418 1.54 15.60 -39.21
N SER A 419 2.68 15.64 -39.89
CA SER A 419 2.91 14.84 -41.09
C SER A 419 4.27 14.15 -41.03
N ASP A 420 4.34 12.96 -41.62
CA ASP A 420 5.58 12.22 -41.88
C ASP A 420 6.06 12.41 -43.34
N GLY A 421 5.50 13.40 -44.06
CA GLY A 421 5.72 13.66 -45.48
C GLY A 421 4.80 12.87 -46.41
N THR A 422 4.13 11.82 -45.94
CA THR A 422 3.17 11.04 -46.73
C THR A 422 1.77 11.13 -46.13
N LEU A 423 1.63 10.81 -44.85
CA LEU A 423 0.38 10.81 -44.11
C LEU A 423 0.23 12.08 -43.28
N LEU A 424 -1.02 12.53 -43.17
CA LEU A 424 -1.45 13.61 -42.28
C LEU A 424 -2.13 12.99 -41.06
N THR A 425 -1.56 13.17 -39.88
CA THR A 425 -2.22 12.79 -38.62
C THR A 425 -2.83 14.02 -37.96
N VAL A 426 -4.16 14.04 -37.82
CA VAL A 426 -4.89 15.08 -37.09
C VAL A 426 -5.40 14.52 -35.77
N ARG A 427 -5.24 15.29 -34.70
CA ARG A 427 -5.64 14.89 -33.34
C ARG A 427 -6.34 16.04 -32.62
N SER A 428 -7.44 15.73 -31.92
CA SER A 428 -8.08 16.59 -30.94
C SER A 428 -7.86 16.02 -29.54
N VAL A 429 -7.10 16.74 -28.71
CA VAL A 429 -6.88 16.40 -27.30
C VAL A 429 -8.08 16.74 -26.43
N SER A 430 -9.06 17.51 -26.90
CA SER A 430 -10.31 17.67 -26.15
C SER A 430 -11.28 16.52 -26.41
N GLY A 431 -11.07 15.73 -27.48
CA GLY A 431 -12.06 14.79 -27.99
C GLY A 431 -13.14 15.44 -28.85
N ALA A 432 -12.85 16.60 -29.45
CA ALA A 432 -13.74 17.18 -30.45
C ALA A 432 -13.76 16.30 -31.72
N ASP A 433 -14.90 16.27 -32.40
CA ASP A 433 -15.02 15.50 -33.64
C ASP A 433 -14.09 16.05 -34.73
N LEU A 434 -13.63 15.17 -35.60
CA LEU A 434 -12.85 15.54 -36.79
C LEU A 434 -13.74 15.37 -38.02
N ARG A 435 -14.07 16.48 -38.67
CA ARG A 435 -14.91 16.52 -39.88
C ARG A 435 -14.05 16.87 -41.08
N PHE A 436 -13.99 15.95 -42.03
CA PHE A 436 -13.27 16.12 -43.29
C PHE A 436 -14.27 16.19 -44.44
N GLU A 437 -14.25 17.27 -45.21
CA GLU A 437 -15.10 17.42 -46.39
C GLU A 437 -14.23 17.59 -47.64
N GLU A 438 -14.54 16.83 -48.69
CA GLU A 438 -14.00 17.01 -50.04
C GLU A 438 -15.08 17.69 -50.90
N PHE A 439 -14.78 18.88 -51.39
CA PHE A 439 -15.72 19.67 -52.20
C PHE A 439 -15.07 20.25 -53.47
N GLY A 440 -14.04 19.59 -53.97
CA GLY A 440 -13.37 19.89 -55.23
C GLY A 440 -14.26 19.61 -56.43
N SER A 441 -13.66 19.33 -57.58
CA SER A 441 -14.41 18.90 -58.76
C SER A 441 -13.79 17.73 -59.49
N ASP A 442 -12.63 17.26 -59.04
CA ASP A 442 -11.93 16.15 -59.68
C ASP A 442 -12.36 14.80 -59.08
N PRO A 443 -12.76 13.82 -59.91
CA PRO A 443 -13.13 12.48 -59.44
C PRO A 443 -11.93 11.58 -59.06
N ASN A 444 -10.71 11.90 -59.47
CA ASN A 444 -9.49 11.15 -59.12
C ASN A 444 -8.93 11.57 -57.76
N ASP A 445 -9.25 12.78 -57.33
CA ASP A 445 -8.89 13.31 -56.02
C ASP A 445 -9.76 12.74 -54.92
N ARG A 446 -9.16 12.47 -53.76
CA ARG A 446 -9.86 11.97 -52.57
C ARG A 446 -9.04 12.09 -51.30
N LEU A 447 -9.73 11.97 -50.18
CA LEU A 447 -9.11 11.69 -48.88
C LEU A 447 -9.26 10.21 -48.58
N GLU A 448 -8.19 9.56 -48.14
CA GLU A 448 -8.22 8.18 -47.67
C GLU A 448 -7.85 8.17 -46.19
N ILE A 449 -8.84 7.97 -45.32
CA ILE A 449 -8.61 7.84 -43.88
C ILE A 449 -8.14 6.40 -43.63
N VAL A 450 -6.88 6.27 -43.20
CA VAL A 450 -6.17 4.99 -43.02
C VAL A 450 -6.11 4.54 -41.55
N ASN A 451 -6.33 5.45 -40.61
CA ASN A 451 -6.39 5.13 -39.18
C ASN A 451 -7.38 6.04 -38.46
N ILE A 452 -8.18 5.49 -37.55
CA ILE A 452 -9.07 6.25 -36.66
C ILE A 452 -8.86 5.76 -35.23
N ASN A 453 -8.59 6.70 -34.32
CA ASN A 453 -8.44 6.44 -32.88
C ASN A 453 -7.46 5.30 -32.53
N GLY A 454 -6.44 5.07 -33.38
CA GLY A 454 -5.44 4.02 -33.23
C GLY A 454 -5.74 2.73 -34.01
N ALA A 455 -6.94 2.56 -34.57
CA ALA A 455 -7.32 1.40 -35.36
C ALA A 455 -7.13 1.66 -36.86
N ALA A 456 -6.51 0.71 -37.57
CA ALA A 456 -6.39 0.77 -39.02
C ALA A 456 -7.78 0.68 -39.69
N THR A 457 -7.98 1.49 -40.73
CA THR A 457 -9.23 1.55 -41.50
C THR A 457 -8.92 1.89 -42.96
N ASN A 458 -9.93 1.85 -43.81
CA ASN A 458 -9.82 2.30 -45.20
C ASN A 458 -11.13 2.96 -45.61
N ILE A 459 -11.20 4.27 -45.37
CA ILE A 459 -12.39 5.07 -45.64
C ILE A 459 -12.05 6.11 -46.69
N LEU A 460 -12.74 6.04 -47.83
CA LEU A 460 -12.54 6.95 -48.95
C LEU A 460 -13.59 8.07 -48.91
N VAL A 461 -13.13 9.31 -48.94
CA VAL A 461 -13.95 10.52 -49.02
C VAL A 461 -13.75 11.12 -50.40
N PHE A 462 -14.77 10.97 -51.24
CA PHE A 462 -14.82 11.49 -52.60
C PHE A 462 -15.55 12.82 -52.66
N ASN A 463 -15.71 13.31 -53.88
CA ASN A 463 -16.41 14.54 -54.16
C ASN A 463 -17.79 14.67 -53.55
N ASN A 464 -18.01 15.84 -52.92
CA ASN A 464 -19.23 16.23 -52.25
C ASN A 464 -19.59 15.33 -51.05
N GLN A 465 -18.58 14.73 -50.42
CA GLN A 465 -18.74 13.90 -49.22
C GLN A 465 -18.11 14.55 -47.98
N GLU A 466 -18.72 14.27 -46.84
CA GLU A 466 -18.23 14.57 -45.50
C GLU A 466 -17.96 13.24 -44.78
N ALA A 467 -16.82 13.14 -44.10
CA ALA A 467 -16.50 12.10 -43.14
C ALA A 467 -16.39 12.69 -41.74
N VAL A 468 -17.15 12.16 -40.79
CA VAL A 468 -17.15 12.58 -39.38
C VAL A 468 -16.56 11.47 -38.52
N VAL A 469 -15.48 11.80 -37.81
CA VAL A 469 -14.80 10.91 -36.87
C VAL A 469 -15.14 11.33 -35.45
N GLY A 470 -15.79 10.45 -34.71
CA GLY A 470 -16.03 10.60 -33.26
C GLY A 470 -14.80 10.23 -32.44
N GLY A 471 -14.68 10.80 -31.25
CA GLY A 471 -13.57 10.50 -30.33
C GLY A 471 -13.76 9.21 -29.52
N THR A 472 -12.79 8.86 -28.69
CA THR A 472 -12.86 7.84 -27.64
C THR A 472 -12.94 8.52 -26.27
N ILE A 473 -13.56 7.86 -25.30
CA ILE A 473 -13.60 8.26 -23.89
C ILE A 473 -12.95 7.17 -23.06
N ASP A 474 -12.01 7.57 -22.22
CA ASP A 474 -11.35 6.74 -21.23
C ASP A 474 -11.80 7.21 -19.85
N ILE A 475 -12.29 6.30 -18.99
CA ILE A 475 -12.76 6.62 -17.64
C ILE A 475 -11.96 5.78 -16.64
N ILE A 476 -11.45 6.46 -15.62
CA ILE A 476 -10.76 5.88 -14.46
C ILE A 476 -11.63 6.11 -13.23
N THR A 477 -11.86 5.08 -12.42
CA THR A 477 -12.57 5.21 -11.14
C THR A 477 -11.61 5.45 -9.98
N ASP A 478 -12.03 6.21 -8.99
CA ASP A 478 -11.30 6.40 -7.72
C ASP A 478 -11.47 5.16 -6.79
N ALA A 479 -10.63 5.03 -5.75
CA ALA A 479 -10.79 4.00 -4.71
C ALA A 479 -12.22 3.91 -4.19
N GLY A 480 -12.68 2.67 -4.00
CA GLY A 480 -14.01 2.39 -3.47
C GLY A 480 -15.14 2.77 -4.42
N SER A 481 -14.84 3.11 -5.68
CA SER A 481 -15.84 3.42 -6.70
C SER A 481 -15.92 2.30 -7.75
N SER A 482 -17.13 1.99 -8.21
CA SER A 482 -17.38 1.09 -9.34
C SER A 482 -18.25 1.76 -10.39
N ILE A 483 -18.05 1.37 -11.65
CA ILE A 483 -18.73 1.96 -12.80
C ILE A 483 -19.53 0.90 -13.57
N SER A 484 -20.69 1.30 -14.07
CA SER A 484 -21.46 0.55 -15.05
C SER A 484 -22.00 1.49 -16.13
N THR A 485 -22.18 0.95 -17.33
CA THR A 485 -22.72 1.71 -18.46
C THR A 485 -23.87 0.93 -19.09
N SER A 486 -24.79 1.67 -19.73
CA SER A 486 -25.83 1.09 -20.56
C SER A 486 -25.94 1.88 -21.84
N GLY A 487 -25.88 1.20 -22.98
CA GLY A 487 -25.92 1.84 -24.29
C GLY A 487 -25.18 1.00 -25.33
N GLY A 488 -24.35 1.66 -26.14
CA GLY A 488 -23.63 1.07 -27.26
C GLY A 488 -22.18 1.52 -27.42
N LEU A 489 -21.73 2.53 -26.65
CA LEU A 489 -20.39 3.13 -26.71
C LEU A 489 -19.33 2.27 -25.99
N PHE A 490 -19.73 1.64 -24.88
CA PHE A 490 -18.89 0.72 -24.12
C PHE A 490 -19.47 -0.70 -24.24
N THR A 491 -19.14 -1.42 -25.32
CA THR A 491 -19.66 -2.77 -25.55
C THR A 491 -18.95 -3.77 -24.61
N ASN A 492 -19.74 -4.40 -23.73
CA ASN A 492 -19.29 -5.36 -22.72
C ASN A 492 -18.17 -4.84 -21.78
N PRO A 493 -18.39 -3.72 -21.07
CA PRO A 493 -17.35 -3.11 -20.27
C PRO A 493 -17.21 -3.93 -18.99
N THR A 494 -16.29 -4.88 -19.00
CA THR A 494 -15.77 -5.40 -17.74
C THR A 494 -14.72 -4.39 -17.30
N PRO A 495 -14.97 -3.56 -16.27
CA PRO A 495 -13.98 -2.61 -15.78
C PRO A 495 -12.70 -3.38 -15.51
N GLN A 496 -11.64 -3.04 -16.23
CA GLN A 496 -10.35 -3.70 -16.03
C GLN A 496 -9.73 -3.04 -14.81
N PRO A 497 -9.15 -3.79 -13.87
CA PRO A 497 -8.24 -3.15 -12.92
C PRO A 497 -7.21 -2.40 -13.77
N LEU A 498 -6.93 -1.14 -13.43
CA LEU A 498 -5.71 -0.53 -13.95
C LEU A 498 -4.60 -1.52 -13.59
N PRO A 499 -3.78 -1.98 -14.56
CA PRO A 499 -2.71 -2.89 -14.22
C PRO A 499 -1.94 -2.21 -13.11
N VAL A 500 -1.49 -3.00 -12.13
CA VAL A 500 -0.80 -2.58 -10.89
C VAL A 500 0.32 -1.58 -11.15
N TYR A 501 0.68 -1.35 -12.42
CA TYR A 501 1.55 -0.35 -12.99
C TYR A 501 2.24 0.41 -11.88
N LEU A 502 3.22 -0.36 -11.40
CA LEU A 502 4.57 0.07 -11.18
C LEU A 502 4.91 0.33 -9.71
N GLY A 503 3.93 0.51 -8.82
CA GLY A 503 4.16 0.81 -7.39
C GLY A 503 5.16 1.97 -7.16
N TYR A 504 5.34 2.80 -8.18
CA TYR A 504 6.25 3.93 -8.20
C TYR A 504 5.57 5.15 -8.79
N GLN A 505 5.97 6.32 -8.29
CA GLN A 505 5.55 7.59 -8.85
C GLN A 505 6.69 8.19 -9.67
N VAL A 506 6.34 8.83 -10.77
CA VAL A 506 7.17 9.88 -11.35
C VAL A 506 6.42 11.20 -11.27
N SER A 507 7.16 12.28 -11.01
CA SER A 507 6.61 13.62 -10.93
C SER A 507 7.31 14.50 -11.95
N LEU A 508 6.56 15.36 -12.64
CA LEU A 508 7.11 16.28 -13.63
C LEU A 508 6.65 17.70 -13.34
N ALA A 509 7.59 18.63 -13.46
CA ALA A 509 7.36 20.06 -13.31
C ALA A 509 7.86 20.84 -14.53
N GLY A 510 7.53 22.13 -14.58
CA GLY A 510 7.87 23.03 -15.69
C GLY A 510 6.78 23.11 -16.75
N SER A 511 7.15 23.57 -17.94
CA SER A 511 6.24 23.74 -19.08
C SER A 511 6.77 23.00 -20.31
N PRO A 512 6.44 21.70 -20.47
CA PRO A 512 6.72 20.94 -21.69
C PRO A 512 5.95 21.50 -22.89
N ASN A 513 6.53 21.33 -24.08
CA ASN A 513 5.87 21.63 -25.35
C ASN A 513 5.24 20.38 -25.96
N VAL A 514 4.33 20.57 -26.92
CA VAL A 514 3.79 19.47 -27.73
C VAL A 514 4.94 18.68 -28.36
N GLY A 515 4.90 17.36 -28.23
CA GLY A 515 5.92 16.46 -28.76
C GLY A 515 7.11 16.22 -27.81
N ASP A 516 7.24 16.96 -26.71
CA ASP A 516 8.24 16.65 -25.69
C ASP A 516 7.98 15.26 -25.11
N THR A 517 9.05 14.49 -24.91
CA THR A 517 8.99 13.11 -24.42
C THR A 517 9.88 12.87 -23.20
N PHE A 518 9.40 12.02 -22.29
CA PHE A 518 10.12 11.61 -21.09
C PHE A 518 10.04 10.10 -20.95
N SER A 519 11.18 9.43 -20.90
CA SER A 519 11.24 7.98 -20.75
C SER A 519 11.27 7.58 -19.28
N ILE A 520 10.67 6.44 -18.98
CA ILE A 520 10.72 5.79 -17.67
C ILE A 520 11.15 4.35 -17.94
N GLY A 521 12.34 4.00 -17.47
CA GLY A 521 12.98 2.72 -17.73
C GLY A 521 13.45 2.06 -16.44
N PHE A 522 13.93 0.82 -16.58
CA PHE A 522 14.73 0.19 -15.54
C PHE A 522 16.05 0.93 -15.38
N ASN A 523 16.49 1.12 -14.14
CA ASN A 523 17.81 1.69 -13.86
C ASN A 523 18.88 0.60 -14.07
N ASP A 524 19.56 0.64 -15.20
CA ASP A 524 20.63 -0.30 -15.56
C ASP A 524 21.99 0.08 -14.94
N SER A 525 22.08 1.23 -14.28
CA SER A 525 23.28 1.79 -13.65
C SER A 525 23.01 2.12 -12.19
N GLY A 526 22.95 1.09 -11.34
CA GLY A 526 22.83 1.25 -9.88
C GLY A 526 23.99 2.03 -9.24
N ALA A 527 25.09 2.25 -9.96
CA ALA A 527 26.26 2.98 -9.50
C ALA A 527 26.00 4.50 -9.40
N GLY A 528 26.04 5.02 -8.18
CA GLY A 528 25.91 6.45 -7.88
C GLY A 528 24.50 6.91 -7.50
N ASP A 529 23.52 6.02 -7.55
CA ASP A 529 22.17 6.26 -7.04
C ASP A 529 22.07 5.84 -5.57
N ASN A 530 21.70 6.79 -4.70
CA ASN A 530 21.50 6.57 -3.27
C ASN A 530 20.06 6.82 -2.82
N ARG A 531 19.09 6.87 -3.73
CA ARG A 531 17.69 7.19 -3.42
C ARG A 531 17.03 6.15 -2.53
N ASN A 532 17.32 4.85 -2.74
CA ASN A 532 16.82 3.82 -1.84
C ASN A 532 17.54 3.86 -0.49
N ALA A 533 18.81 4.30 -0.44
CA ALA A 533 19.51 4.54 0.82
C ALA A 533 18.85 5.67 1.64
N LEU A 534 18.40 6.73 0.98
CA LEU A 534 17.61 7.81 1.61
C LEU A 534 16.27 7.29 2.12
N ALA A 535 15.60 6.42 1.37
CA ALA A 535 14.34 5.79 1.81
C ALA A 535 14.55 4.87 3.02
N LEU A 536 15.62 4.06 3.01
CA LEU A 536 16.03 3.24 4.16
C LEU A 536 16.31 4.09 5.41
N ALA A 537 16.99 5.22 5.25
CA ALA A 537 17.23 6.15 6.36
C ALA A 537 15.92 6.76 6.89
N GLY A 538 14.95 7.04 6.01
CA GLY A 538 13.63 7.57 6.37
C GLY A 538 12.77 6.62 7.20
N LEU A 539 13.02 5.30 7.16
CA LEU A 539 12.28 4.31 7.95
C LEU A 539 12.35 4.56 9.45
N GLN A 540 13.44 5.15 9.94
CA GLN A 540 13.63 5.45 11.35
C GLN A 540 12.51 6.36 11.91
N THR A 541 12.01 7.27 11.08
CA THR A 541 11.01 8.29 11.44
C THR A 541 9.64 8.03 10.83
N ALA A 542 9.46 6.95 10.08
CA ALA A 542 8.18 6.59 9.48
C ALA A 542 7.21 6.06 10.56
N ASP A 543 5.97 6.54 10.58
CA ASP A 543 4.94 6.10 11.53
C ASP A 543 4.35 4.76 11.09
N ILE A 544 4.79 3.69 11.75
CA ILE A 544 4.64 2.30 11.29
C ILE A 544 4.21 1.35 12.40
N LEU A 545 4.37 1.77 13.66
CA LEU A 545 3.89 1.09 14.85
C LEU A 545 2.55 1.70 15.30
N ASP A 546 1.83 0.96 16.14
CA ASP A 546 0.58 1.40 16.77
C ASP A 546 -0.42 2.01 15.78
N ASN A 547 -0.81 1.19 14.80
CA ASN A 547 -1.70 1.55 13.69
C ASN A 547 -1.20 2.75 12.86
N GLY A 548 0.12 2.89 12.72
CA GLY A 548 0.75 3.92 11.90
C GLY A 548 0.77 5.29 12.57
N THR A 549 0.87 5.34 13.90
CA THR A 549 0.94 6.60 14.67
C THR A 549 2.28 6.81 15.36
N LEU A 550 3.12 5.77 15.41
CA LEU A 550 4.42 5.80 16.08
C LEU A 550 5.54 5.32 15.15
N SER A 551 6.64 6.05 15.14
CA SER A 551 7.87 5.63 14.49
C SER A 551 8.69 4.64 15.32
N ILE A 552 9.62 3.94 14.66
CA ILE A 552 10.57 3.02 15.33
C ILE A 552 11.38 3.76 16.40
N ALA A 553 11.84 4.98 16.09
CA ALA A 553 12.59 5.81 17.04
C ALA A 553 11.75 6.20 18.28
N GLN A 554 10.48 6.54 18.08
CA GLN A 554 9.56 6.84 19.18
C GLN A 554 9.23 5.60 20.00
N GLY A 555 8.93 4.47 19.36
CA GLY A 555 8.66 3.20 20.04
C GLY A 555 9.84 2.74 20.90
N TYR A 556 11.07 2.84 20.38
CA TYR A 556 12.29 2.58 21.16
C TYR A 556 12.42 3.54 22.35
N SER A 557 12.17 4.84 22.15
CA SER A 557 12.24 5.83 23.23
C SER A 557 11.21 5.58 24.32
N GLN A 558 9.99 5.17 23.96
CA GLN A 558 8.93 4.81 24.90
C GLN A 558 9.32 3.56 25.70
N LEU A 559 9.89 2.54 25.06
CA LEU A 559 10.36 1.33 25.74
C LEU A 559 11.44 1.66 26.79
N VAL A 560 12.45 2.47 26.41
CA VAL A 560 13.50 2.90 27.34
C VAL A 560 12.92 3.72 28.49
N ALA A 561 11.99 4.64 28.21
CA ALA A 561 11.32 5.44 29.22
C ALA A 561 10.49 4.57 30.20
N GLN A 562 9.79 3.56 29.69
CA GLN A 562 9.01 2.62 30.50
C GLN A 562 9.90 1.82 31.45
N VAL A 563 10.98 1.23 30.93
CA VAL A 563 11.95 0.47 31.74
C VAL A 563 12.59 1.37 32.79
N GLY A 564 12.98 2.60 32.41
CA GLY A 564 13.57 3.58 33.33
C GLY A 564 12.61 3.98 34.45
N SER A 565 11.36 4.29 34.11
CA SER A 565 10.31 4.65 35.08
C SER A 565 10.02 3.50 36.04
N GLN A 566 9.87 2.28 35.52
CA GLN A 566 9.58 1.11 36.34
C GLN A 566 10.74 0.72 37.26
N THR A 567 11.98 0.88 36.79
CA THR A 567 13.19 0.72 37.62
C THR A 567 13.23 1.76 38.73
N GLY A 568 12.90 3.02 38.41
CA GLY A 568 12.79 4.10 39.40
C GLY A 568 11.76 3.78 40.48
N ALA A 569 10.55 3.36 40.09
CA ALA A 569 9.50 2.96 41.01
C ALA A 569 9.92 1.77 41.89
N ALA A 570 10.51 0.72 41.30
CA ALA A 570 10.98 -0.45 42.04
C ALA A 570 12.07 -0.11 43.09
N ASN A 571 12.94 0.86 42.79
CA ASN A 571 13.95 1.33 43.76
C ASN A 571 13.30 2.06 44.94
N ILE A 572 12.32 2.93 44.69
CA ILE A 572 11.57 3.64 45.72
C ILE A 572 10.80 2.65 46.62
N ASP A 573 10.11 1.68 46.00
CA ASP A 573 9.37 0.65 46.73
C ASP A 573 10.29 -0.20 47.61
N ARG A 574 11.48 -0.56 47.09
CA ARG A 574 12.49 -1.29 47.85
C ARG A 574 12.94 -0.51 49.08
N GLU A 575 13.23 0.79 48.94
CA GLU A 575 13.64 1.65 50.06
C GLU A 575 12.53 1.80 51.13
N ALA A 576 11.29 1.96 50.69
CA ALA A 576 10.13 2.03 51.57
C ALA A 576 9.91 0.71 52.35
N VAL A 577 9.96 -0.43 51.66
CA VAL A 577 9.79 -1.76 52.28
C VAL A 577 10.96 -2.08 53.22
N GLN A 578 12.20 -1.70 52.87
CA GLN A 578 13.36 -1.85 53.77
C GLN A 578 13.18 -1.04 55.05
N SER A 579 12.68 0.20 54.95
CA SER A 579 12.41 1.05 56.11
C SER A 579 11.31 0.45 57.00
N LEU A 580 10.24 -0.08 56.39
CA LEU A 580 9.17 -0.77 57.12
C LEU A 580 9.67 -2.07 57.79
N LEU A 581 10.52 -2.83 57.11
CA LEU A 581 11.16 -4.03 57.67
C LEU A 581 12.00 -3.68 58.90
N PHE A 582 12.81 -2.61 58.82
CA PHE A 582 13.60 -2.12 59.95
C PHE A 582 12.70 -1.75 61.14
N GLN A 583 11.66 -0.94 60.91
CA GLN A 583 10.71 -0.54 61.96
C GLN A 583 9.99 -1.73 62.60
N THR A 584 9.55 -2.69 61.76
CA THR A 584 8.82 -3.87 62.23
C THR A 584 9.73 -4.82 62.99
N THR A 585 10.97 -4.98 62.55
CA THR A 585 12.00 -5.76 63.26
C THR A 585 12.31 -5.13 64.61
N ALA A 586 12.55 -3.83 64.64
CA ALA A 586 12.78 -3.09 65.89
C ALA A 586 11.60 -3.22 66.87
N ARG A 587 10.35 -3.14 66.38
CA ARG A 587 9.15 -3.33 67.20
C ARG A 587 8.97 -4.76 67.68
N ARG A 588 9.29 -5.75 66.84
CA ARG A 588 9.28 -7.15 67.25
C ARG A 588 10.31 -7.37 68.35
N ASP A 589 11.52 -6.88 68.16
CA ASP A 589 12.62 -7.02 69.11
C ASP A 589 12.34 -6.25 70.41
N SER A 590 11.57 -5.16 70.39
CA SER A 590 11.14 -4.48 71.62
C SER A 590 10.10 -5.26 72.43
N VAL A 591 9.34 -6.17 71.80
CA VAL A 591 8.29 -6.96 72.47
C VAL A 591 8.77 -8.38 72.81
N ALA A 592 9.49 -9.01 71.90
CA ALA A 592 9.96 -10.39 72.00
C ALA A 592 11.45 -10.51 72.34
N GLY A 593 12.19 -9.39 72.34
CA GLY A 593 13.59 -9.38 72.74
C GLY A 593 13.75 -9.58 74.24
N VAL A 594 14.71 -10.42 74.61
CA VAL A 594 15.09 -10.65 76.00
C VAL A 594 16.10 -9.59 76.41
N ASN A 595 15.79 -8.80 77.43
CA ASN A 595 16.76 -7.88 78.02
C ASN A 595 17.71 -8.67 78.93
N LEU A 596 18.95 -8.85 78.49
CA LEU A 596 19.96 -9.62 79.22
C LEU A 596 20.27 -9.03 80.60
N ASP A 597 20.14 -7.72 80.79
CA ASP A 597 20.36 -7.08 82.09
C ASP A 597 19.22 -7.38 83.06
N GLU A 598 17.97 -7.42 82.56
CA GLU A 598 16.81 -7.79 83.38
C GLU A 598 16.79 -9.29 83.71
N GLU A 599 17.14 -10.15 82.76
CA GLU A 599 17.33 -11.59 83.02
C GLU A 599 18.52 -11.85 83.94
N ALA A 600 19.62 -11.10 83.84
CA ALA A 600 20.75 -11.20 84.77
C ALA A 600 20.36 -10.74 86.18
N ALA A 601 19.58 -9.66 86.31
CA ALA A 601 19.06 -9.21 87.60
C ALA A 601 18.11 -10.25 88.22
N ARG A 602 17.20 -10.84 87.43
CA ARG A 602 16.34 -11.94 87.87
C ARG A 602 17.15 -13.18 88.26
N LEU A 603 18.20 -13.50 87.52
CA LEU A 603 19.10 -14.61 87.81
C LEU A 603 19.88 -14.40 89.11
N ILE A 604 20.40 -13.19 89.36
CA ILE A 604 21.02 -12.81 90.64
C ILE A 604 19.98 -12.88 91.77
N GLN A 605 18.76 -12.40 91.55
CA GLN A 605 17.67 -12.49 92.52
C GLN A 605 17.31 -13.94 92.86
N PHE A 606 17.24 -14.82 91.86
CA PHE A 606 17.01 -16.26 92.06
C PHE A 606 18.17 -16.91 92.81
N GLN A 607 19.41 -16.56 92.49
CA GLN A 607 20.59 -17.03 93.23
C GLN A 607 20.57 -16.57 94.69
N GLN A 608 20.28 -15.29 94.94
CA GLN A 608 20.16 -14.75 96.30
C GLN A 608 19.01 -15.43 97.06
N SER A 609 17.84 -15.59 96.44
CA SER A 609 16.69 -16.28 97.04
C SER A 609 17.01 -17.75 97.36
N TYR A 610 17.76 -18.43 96.48
CA TYR A 610 18.24 -19.78 96.70
C TYR A 610 19.22 -19.86 97.88
N THR A 611 20.21 -18.95 97.95
CA THR A 611 21.16 -18.88 99.08
C THR A 611 20.48 -18.54 100.40
N ALA A 612 19.51 -17.62 100.40
CA ALA A 612 18.72 -17.29 101.57
C ALA A 612 17.88 -18.50 102.03
N SER A 613 17.27 -19.22 101.10
CA SER A 613 16.54 -20.47 101.40
C SER A 613 17.47 -21.55 101.97
N ALA A 614 18.67 -21.69 101.43
CA ALA A 614 19.69 -22.62 101.94
C ALA A 614 20.20 -22.23 103.34
N GLN A 615 20.36 -20.94 103.63
CA GLN A 615 20.69 -20.43 104.97
C GLN A 615 19.56 -20.68 105.96
N ILE A 616 18.30 -20.46 105.58
CA ILE A 616 17.14 -20.81 106.41
C ILE A 616 17.14 -22.31 106.74
N ILE A 617 17.43 -23.18 105.78
CA ILE A 617 17.55 -24.63 106.01
C ILE A 617 18.71 -24.95 106.95
N THR A 618 19.83 -24.25 106.82
CA THR A 618 21.02 -24.43 107.68
C THR A 618 20.73 -24.00 109.12
N VAL A 619 20.12 -22.82 109.32
CA VAL A 619 19.70 -22.32 110.63
C VAL A 619 18.62 -23.22 111.23
N ALA A 620 17.66 -23.69 110.43
CA ALA A 620 16.66 -24.66 110.89
C ALA A 620 17.29 -25.97 111.35
N ARG A 621 18.31 -26.47 110.61
CA ARG A 621 19.08 -27.66 111.01
C ARG A 621 19.90 -27.40 112.28
N GLU A 622 20.51 -26.23 112.41
CA GLU A 622 21.27 -25.84 113.60
C GLU A 622 20.37 -25.68 114.83
N ILE A 623 19.18 -25.09 114.69
CA ILE A 623 18.16 -25.06 115.76
C ILE A 623 17.72 -26.48 116.11
N PHE A 624 17.47 -27.34 115.11
CA PHE A 624 17.08 -28.72 115.32
C PHE A 624 18.16 -29.52 116.07
N ASP A 625 19.42 -29.40 115.67
CA ASP A 625 20.57 -30.04 116.30
C ASP A 625 20.85 -29.47 117.70
N THR A 626 20.66 -28.16 117.92
CA THR A 626 20.79 -27.52 119.25
C THR A 626 19.69 -27.99 120.19
N LEU A 627 18.44 -28.10 119.71
CA LEU A 627 17.35 -28.70 120.49
C LEU A 627 17.67 -30.17 120.83
N LEU A 628 18.20 -30.94 119.88
CA LEU A 628 18.62 -32.33 120.12
C LEU A 628 19.81 -32.46 121.09
N GLY A 629 20.76 -31.52 121.04
CA GLY A 629 21.92 -31.46 121.94
C GLY A 629 21.57 -31.04 123.38
N ALA A 630 20.51 -30.23 123.55
CA ALA A 630 20.03 -29.80 124.88
C ALA A 630 19.29 -30.88 125.67
N PHE A 631 18.92 -32.00 125.03
CA PHE A 631 18.28 -33.17 125.66
C PHE A 631 19.23 -34.34 125.94
N ARG A 632 20.56 -34.12 125.93
CA ARG A 632 21.58 -35.14 126.22
C ARG A 632 22.26 -34.97 127.57
#